data_AF-A0A2A5EFV7-F1
#
_entry.id   AF-A0A2A5EFV7-F1
#
_cell.length_a   1.000
_cell.length_b   1.000
_cell.length_c   1.000
_cell.angle_alpha   90.00
_cell.angle_beta   90.00
_cell.angle_gamma   90.00
#
_symmetry.space_group_name_H-M   'P 1'
#
loop_
_entity.id
_entity.type
_entity.pdbx_description
1 polymer ?
#
loop_
_entity_poly.entity_id
_entity_poly.type
_entity_poly.pdbx_seq_one_letter_code
_entity_poly.pdbx_strand_id
1 'polypeptide(L)'
;MTTIRKRFLTNTDETGRFIVKSMKTGKVYFVEPIDDRANHTIWGDLDPASKSLQGDYGSKYRGSVKSNESLITQKNGFNEIAMVKGSPFSEIERRDNIVFRQIKNSS
;
A
#
# COMPACT_ATOMS: atom_id res chain seq x y z
N MET A 1 -20.68 9.45 8.74
CA MET A 1 -19.39 9.51 8.02
C MET A 1 -18.57 8.26 8.31
N THR A 2 -18.03 7.62 7.28
CA THR A 2 -17.02 6.56 7.45
C THR A 2 -15.66 7.21 7.62
N THR A 3 -15.00 7.03 8.77
CA THR A 3 -13.64 7.55 9.03
C THR A 3 -12.66 7.07 7.96
N ILE A 4 -11.71 7.91 7.53
CA ILE A 4 -10.70 7.57 6.52
C ILE A 4 -10.01 6.23 6.82
N ARG A 5 -9.74 5.96 8.10
CA ARG A 5 -9.17 4.68 8.57
C ARG A 5 -10.02 3.46 8.23
N LYS A 6 -11.35 3.55 8.37
CA LYS A 6 -12.27 2.45 8.03
C LYS A 6 -12.31 2.24 6.52
N ARG A 7 -12.35 3.32 5.73
CA ARG A 7 -12.27 3.25 4.26
C ARG A 7 -10.93 2.66 3.79
N PHE A 8 -9.84 3.03 4.43
CA PHE A 8 -8.49 2.56 4.10
C PHE A 8 -8.32 1.05 4.33
N LEU A 9 -8.95 0.52 5.37
CA LEU A 9 -8.92 -0.91 5.70
C LEU A 9 -10.07 -1.70 5.05
N THR A 10 -10.75 -1.15 4.06
CA THR A 10 -11.75 -1.87 3.26
C THR A 10 -11.06 -2.51 2.06
N ASN A 11 -11.40 -3.78 1.76
CA ASN A 11 -10.82 -4.58 0.67
C ASN A 11 -9.28 -4.61 0.70
N THR A 12 -8.69 -4.86 1.88
CA THR A 12 -7.23 -4.93 2.04
C THR A 12 -6.63 -6.07 1.22
N ASP A 13 -7.35 -7.17 1.03
CA ASP A 13 -6.89 -8.31 0.22
C ASP A 13 -6.75 -7.93 -1.26
N GLU A 14 -7.61 -7.02 -1.75
CA GLU A 14 -7.56 -6.53 -3.13
C GLU A 14 -6.50 -5.41 -3.29
N THR A 15 -6.43 -4.51 -2.31
CA THR A 15 -5.68 -3.25 -2.42
C THR A 15 -4.28 -3.31 -1.82
N GLY A 16 -3.99 -4.34 -1.03
CA GLY A 16 -2.73 -4.49 -0.29
C GLY A 16 -2.51 -3.45 0.80
N ARG A 17 -3.55 -2.70 1.20
CA ARG A 17 -3.46 -1.64 2.20
C ARG A 17 -3.22 -2.18 3.60
N PHE A 18 -2.31 -1.56 4.33
CA PHE A 18 -2.08 -1.89 5.74
C PHE A 18 -1.61 -0.70 6.56
N ILE A 19 -1.65 -0.86 7.88
CA ILE A 19 -1.24 0.15 8.85
C ILE A 19 -0.14 -0.43 9.72
N VAL A 20 0.92 0.34 9.94
CA VAL A 20 2.02 0.00 10.84
C VAL A 20 2.00 0.94 12.03
N LYS A 21 1.95 0.39 13.23
CA LYS A 21 2.11 1.17 14.47
C LYS A 21 3.52 0.96 15.02
N SER A 22 4.26 2.05 15.19
CA SER A 22 5.55 2.02 15.86
C SER A 22 5.37 1.77 17.36
N MET A 23 6.11 0.79 17.87
CA MET A 23 6.25 0.58 19.32
C MET A 23 7.32 1.49 19.95
N LYS A 24 8.20 2.09 19.14
CA LYS A 24 9.27 3.00 19.60
C LYS A 24 8.77 4.43 19.81
N THR A 25 7.96 4.92 18.88
CA THR A 25 7.53 6.33 18.84
C THR A 25 6.02 6.50 19.01
N GLY A 26 5.25 5.41 18.95
CA GLY A 26 3.78 5.44 18.97
C GLY A 26 3.15 5.94 17.67
N LYS A 27 3.94 6.33 16.66
CA LYS A 27 3.46 6.82 15.37
C LYS A 27 2.73 5.73 14.59
N VAL A 28 1.75 6.14 13.80
CA VAL A 28 0.93 5.26 12.95
C VAL A 28 1.17 5.65 11.49
N TYR A 29 1.61 4.67 10.71
CA TYR A 29 1.93 4.82 9.29
C TYR A 29 0.89 4.07 8.46
N PHE A 30 0.39 4.72 7.41
CA PHE A 30 -0.51 4.13 6.43
C PHE A 30 0.32 3.77 5.20
N VAL A 31 0.15 2.55 4.69
CA VAL A 31 0.94 2.03 3.57
C VAL A 31 0.01 1.55 2.46
N GLU A 32 0.26 2.06 1.26
CA GLU A 32 -0.40 1.66 0.01
C GLU A 32 0.65 1.13 -0.96
N PRO A 33 0.56 -0.15 -1.37
CA PRO A 33 1.32 -0.63 -2.52
C PRO A 33 0.74 -0.02 -3.79
N ILE A 34 1.60 0.62 -4.59
CA ILE A 34 1.21 1.26 -5.85
C ILE A 34 1.72 0.40 -7.02
N ASP A 35 0.82 0.02 -7.92
CA ASP A 35 1.17 -0.60 -9.19
C ASP A 35 0.40 0.08 -10.34
N ASP A 36 1.13 0.87 -11.12
CA ASP A 36 0.59 1.55 -12.32
C ASP A 36 0.90 0.76 -13.61
N ARG A 37 1.41 -0.46 -13.51
CA ARG A 37 1.68 -1.28 -14.71
C ARG A 37 0.36 -1.58 -15.42
N ALA A 38 0.34 -1.31 -16.72
CA ALA A 38 -0.83 -1.58 -17.56
C ALA A 38 -1.11 -3.08 -17.72
N ASN A 39 -0.08 -3.93 -17.60
CA ASN A 39 -0.14 -5.34 -17.92
C ASN A 39 0.17 -6.16 -16.66
N HIS A 40 -0.87 -6.53 -15.91
CA HIS A 40 -0.75 -7.69 -15.05
C HIS A 40 -0.61 -8.92 -15.96
N THR A 41 0.34 -9.79 -15.66
CA THR A 41 0.45 -11.09 -16.36
C THR A 41 -0.84 -11.86 -16.11
N ILE A 42 -1.62 -12.06 -17.17
CA ILE A 42 -2.85 -12.85 -17.12
C ILE A 42 -2.43 -14.32 -17.09
N TRP A 43 -2.91 -15.05 -16.09
CA TRP A 43 -2.73 -16.49 -16.00
C TRP A 43 -4.05 -17.18 -16.30
N GLY A 44 -3.99 -18.18 -17.16
CA GLY A 44 -5.16 -18.84 -17.73
C GLY A 44 -4.77 -20.18 -18.32
N ASP A 45 -5.78 -20.98 -18.63
CA ASP A 45 -5.65 -22.19 -19.42
C ASP A 45 -5.47 -21.79 -20.89
N LEU A 46 -4.52 -22.41 -21.59
CA LEU A 46 -4.37 -22.21 -23.02
C LEU A 46 -5.39 -23.07 -23.76
N ASP A 47 -6.34 -22.45 -24.47
CA ASP A 47 -7.27 -23.19 -25.31
C ASP A 47 -6.53 -23.73 -26.54
N PRO A 48 -6.48 -25.06 -26.76
CA PRO A 48 -5.75 -25.66 -27.88
C PRO A 48 -6.35 -25.34 -29.25
N ALA A 49 -7.65 -25.02 -29.33
CA ALA A 49 -8.33 -24.73 -30.60
C ALA A 49 -8.15 -23.28 -31.04
N SER A 50 -8.36 -22.32 -30.12
CA SER A 50 -8.21 -20.89 -30.42
C SER A 50 -6.78 -20.37 -30.21
N LYS A 51 -5.91 -21.14 -29.53
CA LYS A 51 -4.59 -20.72 -29.04
C LYS A 51 -4.62 -19.45 -28.18
N SER A 52 -5.78 -19.13 -27.62
CA SER A 52 -5.97 -17.98 -26.74
C SER A 52 -5.93 -18.42 -25.28
N LEU A 53 -5.39 -17.56 -24.41
CA LEU A 53 -5.40 -17.78 -22.98
C LEU A 53 -6.81 -17.52 -22.45
N GLN A 54 -7.48 -18.55 -21.92
CA GLN A 54 -8.79 -18.47 -21.30
C GLN A 54 -8.65 -18.61 -19.78
N GLY A 55 -9.29 -17.72 -19.03
CA GLY A 55 -9.23 -17.73 -17.56
C GLY A 55 -8.63 -16.47 -16.98
N ASP A 56 -8.88 -16.28 -15.69
CA ASP A 56 -8.50 -15.09 -14.94
C ASP A 56 -7.93 -15.51 -13.57
N TYR A 57 -6.98 -16.46 -13.61
CA TYR A 57 -6.32 -16.95 -12.41
C TYR A 57 -5.37 -15.86 -11.89
N GLY A 58 -5.44 -15.58 -10.59
CA GLY A 58 -4.55 -14.60 -9.93
C GLY A 58 -4.99 -13.13 -10.01
N SER A 59 -6.08 -12.81 -10.69
CA SER A 59 -6.60 -11.43 -10.78
C SER A 59 -7.41 -10.97 -9.57
N LYS A 60 -7.92 -11.92 -8.77
CA LYS A 60 -8.86 -11.66 -7.66
C LYS A 60 -8.26 -10.89 -6.48
N TYR A 61 -6.93 -10.77 -6.42
CA TYR A 61 -6.23 -10.04 -5.36
C TYR A 61 -5.02 -9.28 -5.95
N ARG A 62 -5.24 -8.07 -6.46
CA ARG A 62 -4.16 -7.24 -7.06
C ARG A 62 -3.05 -6.90 -6.06
N GLY A 63 -3.37 -6.88 -4.76
CA GLY A 63 -2.44 -6.55 -3.68
C GLY A 63 -1.85 -5.15 -3.78
N SER A 64 -2.44 -4.29 -4.60
CA SER A 64 -1.95 -2.96 -4.95
C SER A 64 -3.08 -2.09 -5.50
N VAL A 65 -2.87 -0.79 -5.51
CA VAL A 65 -3.78 0.20 -6.08
C VAL A 65 -3.07 1.03 -7.13
N LYS A 66 -3.84 1.63 -8.04
CA LYS A 66 -3.28 2.62 -8.96
C LYS A 66 -3.01 3.92 -8.22
N SER A 67 -2.07 4.72 -8.72
CA SER A 67 -1.74 6.04 -8.15
C SER A 67 -2.96 6.96 -8.03
N ASN A 68 -3.91 6.87 -8.97
CA ASN A 68 -5.14 7.67 -8.96
C ASN A 68 -6.22 7.15 -7.97
N GLU A 69 -6.08 5.93 -7.46
CA GLU A 69 -6.96 5.30 -6.46
C GLU A 69 -6.44 5.45 -5.02
N SER A 70 -5.26 6.07 -4.86
CA SER A 70 -4.62 6.28 -3.58
C SER A 70 -5.50 7.09 -2.62
N LEU A 71 -5.56 6.63 -1.37
CA LEU A 71 -6.22 7.34 -0.28
C LEU A 71 -5.22 8.15 0.56
N ILE A 72 -3.92 7.92 0.41
CA ILE A 72 -2.86 8.71 1.05
C ILE A 72 -2.67 10.02 0.27
N THR A 73 -3.56 10.98 0.53
CA THR A 73 -3.54 12.31 -0.09
C THR A 73 -3.68 13.41 0.95
N GLN A 74 -3.20 14.61 0.64
CA GLN A 74 -3.38 15.79 1.51
C GLN A 74 -4.85 16.08 1.78
N LYS A 75 -5.73 15.90 0.78
CA LYS A 75 -7.18 16.05 0.92
C LYS A 75 -7.77 15.11 1.97
N ASN A 76 -7.19 13.92 2.14
CA ASN A 76 -7.61 12.95 3.13
C ASN A 76 -6.90 13.13 4.50
N GLY A 77 -6.15 14.22 4.69
CA GLY A 77 -5.52 14.59 5.96
C GLY A 77 -4.08 14.07 6.16
N PHE A 78 -3.42 13.59 5.09
CA PHE A 78 -2.04 13.12 5.17
C PHE A 78 -1.05 14.22 4.78
N ASN A 79 -0.08 14.52 5.66
CA ASN A 79 0.91 15.58 5.42
C ASN A 79 2.28 15.05 5.03
N GLU A 80 2.75 13.96 5.66
CA GLU A 80 4.08 13.39 5.45
C GLU A 80 4.05 12.22 4.45
N ILE A 81 3.69 12.51 3.21
CA ILE A 81 3.54 11.50 2.16
C ILE A 81 4.88 11.29 1.45
N ALA A 82 5.28 10.04 1.24
CA ALA A 82 6.38 9.71 0.34
C ALA A 82 6.09 8.46 -0.47
N MET A 83 6.55 8.46 -1.71
CA MET A 83 6.61 7.27 -2.55
C MET A 83 7.95 6.59 -2.31
N VAL A 84 7.92 5.29 -2.02
CA VAL A 84 9.12 4.51 -1.66
C VAL A 84 9.35 3.45 -2.73
N LYS A 85 10.59 3.36 -3.22
CA LYS A 85 11.03 2.21 -4.02
C LYS A 85 11.63 1.17 -3.08
N GLY A 86 11.13 -0.06 -3.12
CA GLY A 86 11.58 -1.15 -2.24
C GLY A 86 10.70 -1.30 -1.00
N SER A 87 11.28 -1.74 0.12
CA SER A 87 10.52 -2.08 1.33
C SER A 87 9.96 -0.83 2.02
N PRO A 88 8.63 -0.75 2.25
CA PRO A 88 8.04 0.35 3.02
C PRO A 88 8.51 0.35 4.49
N PHE A 89 8.89 -0.81 5.03
CA PHE A 89 9.37 -0.93 6.41
C PHE A 89 10.70 -0.22 6.64
N SER A 90 11.58 -0.19 5.63
CA SER A 90 12.85 0.53 5.73
C SER A 90 12.65 2.04 5.85
N GLU A 91 11.69 2.60 5.11
CA GLU A 91 11.36 4.03 5.22
C GLU A 91 10.66 4.34 6.56
N ILE A 92 9.76 3.47 7.01
CA ILE A 92 9.12 3.59 8.34
C ILE A 92 10.18 3.60 9.44
N GLU A 93 11.12 2.64 9.41
CA GLU A 93 12.21 2.57 10.38
C GLU A 93 13.08 3.83 10.36
N ARG A 94 13.43 4.34 9.17
CA ARG A 94 14.21 5.58 9.03
C ARG A 94 13.51 6.75 9.72
N ARG A 95 12.20 6.93 9.46
CA ARG A 95 11.39 8.00 10.07
C ARG A 95 11.28 7.84 11.57
N ASP A 96 11.02 6.62 12.03
CA ASP A 96 10.94 6.31 13.45
C ASP A 96 12.23 6.63 14.19
N ASN A 97 13.38 6.28 13.62
CA ASN A 97 14.67 6.56 14.23
C ASN A 97 14.95 8.07 14.33
N ILE A 98 14.48 8.87 13.37
CA ILE A 98 14.59 10.34 13.44
C ILE A 98 13.73 10.89 14.58
N VAL A 99 12.45 10.50 14.64
CA VAL A 99 11.53 10.94 15.70
C VAL A 99 12.02 10.50 17.08
N PHE A 100 12.50 9.26 17.20
CA PHE A 100 13.04 8.73 18.46
C PHE A 100 14.25 9.53 18.95
N ARG A 101 15.17 9.91 18.05
CA ARG A 101 16.31 10.78 18.39
C ARG A 101 15.86 12.17 18.84
N GLN A 102 14.85 12.75 18.19
CA GLN A 102 14.29 14.04 18.59
C GLN A 102 13.68 13.99 19.99
N ILE A 103 12.91 12.94 20.29
CA ILE A 103 12.33 12.73 21.63
C ILE A 103 13.44 12.64 22.67
N LYS A 104 14.47 11.81 22.41
CA LYS A 104 15.60 11.62 23.33
C LYS A 104 16.38 12.91 23.58
N ASN A 105 16.59 13.73 22.56
CA ASN A 105 17.33 14.99 22.69
C ASN A 105 16.50 16.11 23.33
N SER A 106 15.19 15.92 23.48
CA SER A 106 14.27 16.89 24.09
C SER A 106 13.92 16.52 25.54
N SER A 107 14.52 15.45 26.07
CA SER A 107 14.36 14.94 27.44
C SER A 107 15.68 15.07 28.19
#